data_AF-A0A359D897-F1
#
_entry.id   AF-A0A359D897-F1
#
_cell.length_a   1.000
_cell.length_b   1.000
_cell.length_c   1.000
_cell.angle_alpha   90.00
_cell.angle_beta   90.00
_cell.angle_gamma   90.00
#
_symmetry.space_group_name_H-M   'P 1'
#
loop_
_entity.id
_entity.type
_entity.pdbx_description
1 polymer ?
#
loop_
_entity_poly.entity_id
_entity_poly.type
_entity_poly.pdbx_seq_one_letter_code
_entity_poly.pdbx_strand_id
1 'polypeptide(L)'
;MPSLKLSFSALFAVLLLGQAAVAQANLPDFTELVEDASPAVVNISTRQKVPDRVAANGGGQTMPDLEGLPPMFREFFERNIPQVPRAPGGGRQREAQSLGSGFIISADGYVLTNNHVIADADEIIVR
;
A
#
# COMPACT_ATOMS: atom_id res chain seq x y z
N MET A 1 3.13 -11.90 -68.14
CA MET A 1 2.76 -12.43 -66.80
C MET A 1 3.69 -12.09 -65.64
N PRO A 2 4.99 -11.72 -65.79
CA PRO A 2 5.84 -11.42 -64.62
C PRO A 2 5.56 -10.05 -63.97
N SER A 3 5.15 -9.04 -64.75
CA SER A 3 4.81 -7.70 -64.25
C SER A 3 3.60 -7.68 -63.29
N LEU A 4 2.57 -8.49 -63.59
CA LEU A 4 1.38 -8.60 -62.74
C LEU A 4 1.69 -9.22 -61.36
N LYS A 5 2.59 -10.21 -61.33
CA LYS A 5 3.05 -10.84 -60.07
C LYS A 5 3.86 -9.87 -59.21
N LEU A 6 4.66 -9.01 -59.86
CA LEU A 6 5.45 -7.98 -59.20
C LEU A 6 4.54 -6.93 -58.52
N SER A 7 3.50 -6.48 -59.22
CA SER A 7 2.53 -5.51 -58.68
C SER A 7 1.72 -6.08 -57.52
N PHE A 8 1.28 -7.34 -57.59
CA PHE A 8 0.59 -8.00 -56.49
C PHE A 8 1.48 -8.19 -55.25
N SER A 9 2.76 -8.56 -55.45
CA SER A 9 3.71 -8.71 -54.35
C SER A 9 4.04 -7.37 -53.70
N ALA A 10 4.14 -6.29 -54.48
CA ALA A 10 4.35 -4.95 -53.94
C ALA A 10 3.14 -4.47 -53.14
N LEU A 11 1.92 -4.68 -53.65
CA LEU A 11 0.69 -4.34 -52.93
C LEU A 11 0.55 -5.12 -51.62
N PHE A 12 0.89 -6.41 -51.64
CA PHE A 12 0.89 -7.25 -50.44
C PHE A 12 1.93 -6.80 -49.41
N ALA A 13 3.13 -6.41 -49.84
CA ALA A 13 4.16 -5.86 -48.95
C ALA A 13 3.74 -4.53 -48.32
N VAL A 14 3.11 -3.63 -49.09
CA VAL A 14 2.56 -2.37 -48.58
C VAL A 14 1.43 -2.62 -47.58
N LEU A 15 0.56 -3.60 -47.86
CA LEU A 15 -0.53 -3.97 -46.95
C LEU A 15 0.03 -4.56 -45.63
N LEU A 16 1.07 -5.39 -45.68
CA LEU A 16 1.74 -5.94 -44.49
C LEU A 16 2.44 -4.87 -43.66
N LEU A 17 3.11 -3.91 -44.31
CA LEU A 17 3.75 -2.77 -43.63
C LEU A 17 2.70 -1.86 -42.95
N GLY A 18 1.53 -1.68 -43.58
CA GLY A 18 0.43 -0.91 -43.00
C GLY A 18 -0.17 -1.54 -41.74
N GLN A 19 -0.23 -2.87 -41.64
CA GLN A 19 -0.73 -3.58 -40.46
C GLN A 19 0.21 -3.46 -39.24
N ALA A 20 1.52 -3.33 -39.48
CA ALA A 20 2.50 -3.17 -38.39
C ALA A 20 2.38 -1.81 -37.68
N ALA A 21 1.89 -0.78 -38.36
CA ALA A 21 1.72 0.57 -37.81
C ALA A 21 0.51 0.71 -36.86
N VAL A 22 -0.45 -0.23 -36.89
CA VAL A 22 -1.68 -0.16 -36.08
C VAL A 22 -1.49 -0.81 -34.70
N ALA A 23 -0.34 -1.44 -34.44
CA ALA A 23 -0.08 -2.21 -33.23
C ALA A 23 0.46 -1.39 -32.03
N GLN A 24 0.49 -0.06 -32.11
CA GLN A 24 1.02 0.79 -31.04
C GLN A 24 -0.09 1.17 -30.05
N ALA A 25 -0.50 0.23 -29.20
CA ALA A 25 -1.35 0.52 -28.05
C ALA A 25 -0.51 1.20 -26.96
N ASN A 26 -0.51 2.53 -26.92
CA ASN A 26 0.04 3.27 -25.80
C ASN A 26 -0.94 3.21 -24.62
N LEU A 27 -0.46 2.79 -23.46
CA LEU A 27 -1.22 2.87 -22.21
C LEU A 27 -1.45 4.36 -21.85
N PRO A 28 -2.57 4.69 -21.18
CA PRO A 28 -2.77 6.04 -20.68
C PRO A 28 -1.64 6.41 -19.69
N ASP A 29 -1.12 7.62 -19.84
CA ASP A 29 -0.18 8.23 -18.91
C ASP A 29 -0.96 8.92 -17.78
N PHE A 30 -0.56 8.67 -16.53
CA PHE A 30 -1.18 9.25 -15.34
C PHE A 30 -0.28 10.26 -14.64
N THR A 31 0.89 10.57 -15.22
CA THR A 31 1.88 11.45 -14.59
C THR A 31 1.31 12.83 -14.31
N GLU A 32 0.65 13.46 -15.29
CA GLU A 32 0.01 14.78 -15.11
C GLU A 32 -1.07 14.75 -14.00
N LEU A 33 -1.89 13.70 -13.97
CA LEU A 33 -2.93 13.55 -12.95
C LEU A 33 -2.32 13.41 -11.55
N VAL A 34 -1.20 12.71 -11.42
CA VAL A 34 -0.49 12.55 -10.15
C VAL A 34 0.18 13.86 -9.75
N GLU A 35 0.78 14.60 -10.69
CA GLU A 35 1.37 15.91 -10.44
C GLU A 35 0.33 16.89 -9.88
N ASP A 36 -0.88 16.91 -10.46
CA ASP A 36 -1.97 17.78 -10.02
C ASP A 36 -2.58 17.34 -8.67
N ALA A 37 -2.75 16.03 -8.46
CA ALA A 37 -3.47 15.51 -7.29
C ALA A 37 -2.59 15.22 -6.06
N SER A 38 -1.31 14.92 -6.26
CA SER A 38 -0.40 14.56 -5.16
C SER A 38 -0.25 15.61 -4.06
N PRO A 39 -0.31 16.94 -4.31
CA PRO A 39 -0.25 17.94 -3.24
C PRO A 39 -1.41 17.86 -2.24
N ALA A 40 -2.53 17.23 -2.62
CA ALA A 40 -3.66 17.02 -1.73
C ALA A 40 -3.47 15.80 -0.81
N VAL A 41 -2.48 14.94 -1.04
CA VAL A 41 -2.27 13.71 -0.26
C VAL A 41 -1.22 13.95 0.82
N VAL A 42 -1.53 13.53 2.04
CA VAL A 42 -0.61 13.66 3.19
C VAL A 42 -0.35 12.30 3.83
N ASN A 43 0.81 12.18 4.46
CA ASN A 43 1.17 11.07 5.33
C ASN A 43 0.77 11.38 6.77
N ILE A 44 0.14 10.42 7.43
CA ILE A 44 -0.33 10.51 8.80
C ILE A 44 0.44 9.49 9.63
N SER A 45 1.17 9.97 10.63
CA SER A 45 1.86 9.14 11.60
C SER A 45 1.28 9.41 12.98
N THR A 46 0.85 8.36 13.67
CA THR A 46 0.30 8.49 15.01
C THR A 46 1.15 7.77 16.04
N ARG A 47 1.16 8.30 17.27
CA ARG A 47 1.79 7.67 18.43
C ARG A 47 0.75 7.49 19.53
N GLN A 48 0.84 6.35 20.20
CA GLN A 48 0.03 6.00 21.36
C GLN A 48 0.95 5.50 22.48
N LYS A 49 0.79 6.07 23.67
CA LYS A 49 1.47 5.66 24.89
C LYS A 49 0.67 4.55 25.55
N VAL A 50 1.14 3.31 25.49
CA VAL A 50 0.47 2.19 26.17
C VAL A 50 0.78 2.27 27.68
N PRO A 51 -0.22 2.45 28.56
CA PRO A 51 0.02 2.52 30.00
C PRO A 51 0.51 1.18 30.57
N ASP A 52 1.51 1.23 31.45
CA ASP A 52 2.20 0.08 32.08
C ASP A 52 1.26 -0.88 32.85
N ARG A 53 0.01 -0.49 33.12
CA ARG A 53 -0.96 -1.33 33.86
C ARG A 53 -1.37 -2.60 33.11
N VAL A 54 -1.16 -2.66 31.79
CA VAL A 54 -1.37 -3.90 31.02
C VAL A 54 -0.17 -4.86 31.14
N ALA A 55 1.00 -4.39 31.58
CA ALA A 55 2.20 -5.23 31.75
C ALA A 55 2.29 -5.90 33.14
N ALA A 56 1.56 -5.41 34.15
CA ALA A 56 1.64 -5.92 35.52
C ALA A 56 0.73 -7.12 35.83
N ASN A 57 -0.29 -7.38 34.99
CA ASN A 57 -1.18 -8.53 35.14
C ASN A 57 -0.97 -9.54 34.01
N GLY A 58 0.11 -10.32 34.07
CA GLY A 58 0.18 -11.68 33.47
C GLY A 58 -0.24 -11.89 32.02
N GLY A 59 -0.37 -10.85 31.19
CA GLY A 59 -0.86 -10.94 29.83
C GLY A 59 0.31 -11.01 28.86
N GLY A 60 0.87 -12.22 28.67
CA GLY A 60 1.56 -12.49 27.42
C GLY A 60 0.64 -12.03 26.28
N GLN A 61 1.19 -11.28 25.32
CA GLN A 61 0.51 -10.96 24.07
C GLN A 61 -0.30 -12.18 23.67
N THR A 62 -1.63 -12.10 23.77
CA THR A 62 -2.50 -13.17 23.33
C THR A 62 -2.14 -13.36 21.87
N MET A 63 -1.40 -14.42 21.56
CA MET A 63 -1.32 -14.87 20.18
C MET A 63 -2.78 -14.94 19.72
N PRO A 64 -3.13 -14.38 18.55
CA PRO A 64 -4.41 -14.70 17.94
C PRO A 64 -4.57 -16.21 18.00
N ASP A 65 -5.73 -16.71 18.42
CA ASP A 65 -5.95 -18.15 18.43
C ASP A 65 -5.80 -18.69 17.00
N LEU A 66 -4.65 -19.32 16.72
CA LEU A 66 -4.28 -19.81 15.40
C LEU A 66 -4.97 -21.15 15.10
N GLU A 67 -5.69 -21.74 16.06
CA GLU A 67 -6.33 -23.05 15.92
C GLU A 67 -7.47 -23.01 14.89
N GLY A 68 -8.13 -21.86 14.71
CA GLY A 68 -9.22 -21.67 13.74
C GLY A 68 -8.82 -21.20 12.33
N LEU A 69 -7.54 -20.86 12.10
CA LEU A 69 -7.11 -20.32 10.80
C LEU A 69 -6.76 -21.43 9.78
N PRO A 70 -7.05 -21.21 8.48
CA PRO A 70 -6.56 -22.11 7.43
C PRO A 70 -5.02 -22.18 7.44
N PRO A 71 -4.42 -23.33 7.08
CA PRO A 71 -2.97 -23.58 7.24
C PRO A 71 -2.06 -22.51 6.63
N MET A 72 -2.46 -21.95 5.47
CA MET A 72 -1.73 -20.88 4.78
C MET A 72 -1.58 -19.60 5.62
N PHE A 73 -2.63 -19.23 6.37
CA PHE A 73 -2.61 -18.03 7.20
C PHE A 73 -1.84 -18.25 8.49
N ARG A 74 -1.92 -19.45 9.06
CA ARG A 74 -1.15 -19.84 10.25
C ARG A 74 0.35 -19.75 9.98
N GLU A 75 0.81 -20.33 8.88
CA GLU A 75 2.24 -20.34 8.53
C GLU A 75 2.77 -18.92 8.23
N PHE A 76 1.95 -18.07 7.60
CA PHE A 76 2.28 -16.65 7.42
C PHE A 76 2.47 -15.93 8.76
N PHE A 77 1.56 -16.11 9.72
CA PHE A 77 1.66 -15.45 11.03
C PHE A 77 2.83 -15.97 11.85
N GLU A 78 3.07 -17.28 11.88
CA GLU A 78 4.19 -17.89 12.59
C GLU A 78 5.55 -17.44 12.05
N ARG A 79 5.67 -17.25 10.73
CA ARG A 79 6.93 -16.84 10.09
C ARG A 79 7.18 -15.34 10.19
N ASN A 80 6.13 -14.52 10.26
CA ASN A 80 6.24 -13.05 10.22
C ASN A 80 6.11 -12.36 11.59
N ILE A 81 5.63 -13.04 12.63
CA ILE A 81 5.66 -12.49 13.98
C ILE A 81 7.02 -12.83 14.63
N PRO A 82 7.89 -11.84 14.89
CA PRO A 82 9.12 -12.09 15.64
C PRO A 82 8.77 -12.58 17.05
N GLN A 83 9.23 -13.79 17.38
CA GLN A 83 9.17 -14.31 18.76
C GLN A 83 9.99 -13.39 19.67
N VAL A 84 9.32 -12.46 20.34
CA VAL A 84 10.00 -11.52 21.25
C VAL A 84 10.50 -12.33 22.46
N PRO A 85 11.81 -12.44 22.72
CA PRO A 85 12.31 -13.12 23.91
C PRO A 85 11.72 -12.44 25.15
N ARG A 86 11.29 -13.24 26.12
CA ARG A 86 10.69 -12.72 27.35
C ARG A 86 11.83 -12.17 28.19
N ALA A 87 12.12 -10.88 28.07
CA ALA A 87 13.12 -10.21 28.87
C ALA A 87 12.58 -9.98 30.30
N PRO A 88 13.30 -10.37 31.36
CA PRO A 88 12.88 -10.10 32.72
C PRO A 88 13.28 -8.67 33.11
N GLY A 89 12.30 -7.89 33.59
CA GLY A 89 12.52 -6.67 34.37
C GLY A 89 12.74 -5.39 33.58
N GLY A 90 11.73 -4.50 33.61
CA GLY A 90 11.87 -3.10 33.23
C GLY A 90 10.62 -2.56 32.55
N GLY A 91 9.78 -1.83 33.30
CA GLY A 91 8.63 -1.11 32.79
C GLY A 91 9.06 -0.03 31.79
N ARG A 92 9.20 -0.41 30.53
CA ARG A 92 9.30 0.53 29.42
C ARG A 92 7.90 0.66 28.85
N GLN A 93 7.32 1.83 29.04
CA GLN A 93 6.16 2.30 28.29
C GLN A 93 6.39 1.97 26.82
N ARG A 94 5.61 1.02 26.28
CA ARG A 94 5.66 0.67 24.86
C ARG A 94 4.92 1.77 24.11
N GLU A 95 5.60 2.44 23.20
CA GLU A 95 4.97 3.33 22.23
C GLU A 95 4.45 2.48 21.07
N ALA A 96 3.14 2.51 20.84
CA ALA A 96 2.55 1.99 19.62
C ALA A 96 2.53 3.09 18.56
N GLN A 97 2.91 2.77 17.32
CA GLN A 97 2.90 3.71 16.20
C GLN A 97 2.01 3.17 15.09
N SER A 98 1.22 4.04 14.47
CA SER A 98 0.43 3.71 13.28
C SER A 98 0.77 4.68 12.14
N LEU A 99 0.59 4.20 10.91
CA LEU A 99 0.86 4.92 9.66
C LEU A 99 -0.38 4.84 8.77
N GLY A 100 -0.69 5.94 8.09
CA GLY A 100 -1.78 6.01 7.13
C GLY A 100 -1.63 7.20 6.20
N SER A 101 -2.56 7.32 5.25
CA SER A 101 -2.67 8.49 4.39
C SER A 101 -3.90 9.33 4.76
N GLY A 102 -3.90 10.57 4.30
CA GLY A 102 -5.08 11.43 4.32
C GLY A 102 -5.14 12.33 3.09
N PHE A 103 -6.26 13.02 2.93
CA PHE A 103 -6.50 13.96 1.84
C PHE A 103 -6.88 15.32 2.40
N ILE A 104 -6.24 16.39 1.93
CA ILE A 104 -6.64 17.77 2.18
C ILE A 104 -7.89 18.05 1.34
N ILE A 105 -9.02 18.30 2.00
CA ILE A 105 -10.32 18.48 1.33
C ILE A 105 -10.74 19.95 1.23
N SER A 106 -10.03 20.85 1.91
CA SER A 106 -10.35 22.28 1.94
C SER A 106 -9.11 23.14 2.20
N ALA A 107 -9.16 24.39 1.74
CA ALA A 107 -8.02 25.32 1.78
C ALA A 107 -7.64 25.81 3.20
N ASP A 108 -8.54 25.65 4.17
CA ASP A 108 -8.29 25.89 5.60
C ASP A 108 -7.62 24.70 6.31
N GLY A 109 -7.33 23.61 5.58
CA GLY A 109 -6.48 22.52 6.05
C GLY A 109 -7.20 21.33 6.66
N TYR A 110 -8.49 21.11 6.38
CA TYR A 110 -9.14 19.88 6.82
C TYR A 110 -8.57 18.67 6.08
N VAL A 111 -8.20 17.65 6.86
CA VAL A 111 -7.67 16.38 6.36
C VAL A 111 -8.65 15.25 6.65
N LEU A 112 -9.05 14.53 5.60
CA LEU A 112 -9.86 13.32 5.69
C LEU A 112 -8.95 12.08 5.76
N THR A 113 -9.16 11.22 6.75
CA THR A 113 -8.48 9.93 6.89
C THR A 113 -9.42 8.87 7.47
N ASN A 114 -8.96 7.63 7.53
CA ASN A 114 -9.70 6.55 8.14
C ASN A 114 -9.69 6.66 9.67
N ASN A 115 -10.81 6.35 10.31
CA ASN A 115 -10.92 6.38 11.76
C ASN A 115 -9.90 5.48 12.47
N HIS A 116 -9.63 4.28 11.94
CA HIS A 116 -8.67 3.35 12.56
C HIS A 116 -7.22 3.86 12.58
N VAL A 117 -6.89 4.89 11.79
CA VAL A 117 -5.57 5.52 11.80
C VAL A 117 -5.41 6.43 13.03
N ILE A 118 -6.50 7.05 13.49
CA ILE A 118 -6.48 8.14 14.47
C ILE A 118 -7.22 7.86 15.79
N ALA A 119 -7.99 6.77 15.89
CA ALA A 119 -8.95 6.55 16.98
C ALA A 119 -8.35 6.62 18.40
N ASP A 120 -7.14 6.08 18.58
CA ASP A 120 -6.46 5.99 19.89
C ASP A 120 -5.12 6.74 19.89
N ALA A 121 -4.94 7.69 18.98
CA ALA A 121 -3.71 8.45 18.84
C ALA A 121 -3.60 9.53 19.92
N ASP A 122 -2.53 9.52 20.71
CA ASP A 122 -2.18 10.63 21.61
C ASP A 122 -1.53 11.79 20.85
N GLU A 123 -0.78 11.45 19.79
CA GLU A 123 -0.10 12.41 18.92
C GLU A 123 -0.36 12.03 17.46
N ILE A 124 -0.68 13.02 16.63
CA ILE A 124 -0.85 12.88 15.19
C ILE A 124 0.10 13.85 14.50
N ILE A 125 0.95 13.32 13.62
CA ILE A 125 1.91 14.08 12.83
C ILE A 125 1.51 13.94 11.36
N VAL A 126 1.29 15.08 10.71
CA VAL A 126 0.96 15.18 9.28
C VAL A 126 2.21 15.64 8.53
N ARG A 127 2.54 14.97 7.42
CA ARG A 127 3.69 15.28 6.54
C ARG A 127 3.31 15.24 5.08
#